data_AF-A0A183FMA4-F1
#
_entry.id   AF-A0A183FMA4-F1
#
_cell.length_a   1.000
_cell.length_b   1.000
_cell.length_c   1.000
_cell.angle_alpha   90.00
_cell.angle_beta   90.00
_cell.angle_gamma   90.00
#
_symmetry.space_group_name_H-M   'P 1'
#
loop_
_entity.id
_entity.type
_entity.pdbx_description
1 polymer ?
#
loop_
_entity_poly.entity_id
_entity_poly.type
_entity_poly.pdbx_seq_one_letter_code
_entity_poly.pdbx_strand_id
1 'polypeptide(L)'
;MTFYDAPSFFKNSELIEEGDTVIIYVTFDSTHAIIARRGLTLCMKYGALRHEFVIGKPWGSRISATAGYVYALRPTAELWTRSLPRRTQILYTPDCSLILQLLDARPGSVICESGTGSGSLSHAIAMAVAPTGHLYTHDIEESRTKNVEQEFREHGLADVTTAVVQNVCTDGFFVTNACDGVFLDVPAPWEAIPHAAGAISRTRGGRLVSFSPCIEQVHDDAYTLSFRSPLWKCVDVISQFVLIP
;
A
#
# COMPACT_ATOMS: atom_id res chain seq x y z
N MET A 1 10.23 22.10 3.14
CA MET A 1 10.66 20.97 3.97
C MET A 1 11.84 20.33 3.24
N THR A 2 13.04 20.40 3.80
CA THR A 2 14.24 19.81 3.19
C THR A 2 14.17 18.28 3.36
N PHE A 3 14.76 17.52 2.42
CA PHE A 3 14.82 16.04 2.43
C PHE A 3 15.37 15.39 3.73
N TYR A 4 15.85 16.19 4.70
CA TYR A 4 16.36 15.75 6.00
C TYR A 4 15.28 15.56 7.07
N ASP A 5 14.12 16.22 6.95
CA ASP A 5 12.93 15.96 7.79
C ASP A 5 12.00 14.90 7.15
N ALA A 6 12.52 14.15 6.19
CA ALA A 6 11.74 13.18 5.44
C ALA A 6 11.28 12.03 6.35
N PRO A 7 10.06 11.52 6.13
CA PRO A 7 9.49 10.46 6.95
C PRO A 7 10.09 9.08 6.65
N SER A 8 9.91 8.14 7.58
CA SER A 8 10.67 6.88 7.70
C SER A 8 10.83 6.07 6.41
N PHE A 9 9.83 6.04 5.53
CA PHE A 9 9.86 5.26 4.28
C PHE A 9 10.68 5.93 3.15
N PHE A 10 10.91 7.25 3.22
CA PHE A 10 11.73 8.00 2.26
C PHE A 10 13.04 8.52 2.86
N LYS A 11 13.22 8.37 4.17
CA LYS A 11 14.40 8.83 4.90
C LYS A 11 15.58 7.90 4.67
N ASN A 12 16.72 8.49 4.28
CA ASN A 12 17.98 7.76 4.07
C ASN A 12 19.06 8.14 5.10
N SER A 13 18.68 8.37 6.36
CA SER A 13 19.61 8.66 7.47
C SER A 13 20.43 7.44 7.83
N GLU A 14 21.71 7.58 8.20
CA GLU A 14 22.54 6.42 8.58
C GLU A 14 22.10 5.75 9.89
N LEU A 15 21.62 6.55 10.84
CA LEU A 15 21.22 6.10 12.17
C LEU A 15 19.70 6.15 12.34
N ILE A 16 19.20 5.28 13.21
CA ILE A 16 17.81 5.26 13.65
C ILE A 16 17.60 6.38 14.66
N GLU A 17 16.58 7.20 14.46
CA GLU A 17 16.22 8.31 15.33
C GLU A 17 14.90 8.04 16.05
N GLU A 18 14.63 8.84 17.08
CA GLU A 18 13.35 8.80 17.77
C GLU A 18 12.25 9.34 16.85
N GLY A 19 11.13 8.61 16.75
CA GLY A 19 10.05 8.87 15.80
C GLY A 19 10.11 8.03 14.53
N ASP A 20 11.26 7.41 14.20
CA ASP A 20 11.37 6.58 13.00
C ASP A 20 10.52 5.30 13.12
N THR A 21 9.89 4.92 12.01
CA THR A 21 9.28 3.60 11.81
C THR A 21 10.39 2.61 11.53
N VAL A 22 10.50 1.57 12.34
CA VAL A 22 11.55 0.55 12.26
C VAL A 22 10.92 -0.82 12.11
N ILE A 23 11.43 -1.60 11.16
CA ILE A 23 11.05 -3.01 11.02
C ILE A 23 12.00 -3.85 11.86
N ILE A 24 11.47 -4.47 12.91
CA ILE A 24 12.18 -5.42 13.76
C ILE A 24 12.00 -6.82 13.19
N TYR A 25 13.04 -7.29 12.53
CA TYR A 25 13.10 -8.64 11.98
C TYR A 25 13.62 -9.61 13.04
N VAL A 26 12.77 -10.56 13.44
CA VAL A 26 13.09 -11.58 14.45
C VAL A 26 13.41 -12.90 13.75
N THR A 27 12.48 -13.37 12.92
CA THR A 27 12.63 -14.55 12.06
C THR A 27 11.89 -14.31 10.75
N PHE A 28 11.99 -15.25 9.81
CA PHE A 28 11.22 -15.18 8.57
C PHE A 28 9.72 -14.99 8.85
N ASP A 29 9.15 -15.77 9.76
CA ASP A 29 7.71 -15.72 10.09
C ASP A 29 7.34 -14.66 11.14
N SER A 30 8.31 -13.94 11.70
CA SER A 30 8.08 -12.99 12.79
C SER A 30 8.83 -11.69 12.53
N THR A 31 8.06 -10.69 12.07
CA THR A 31 8.53 -9.33 11.82
C THR A 31 7.53 -8.36 12.45
N HIS A 32 8.03 -7.30 13.08
CA HIS A 32 7.20 -6.30 13.76
C HIS A 32 7.58 -4.90 13.30
N ALA A 33 6.59 -4.07 12.97
CA ALA A 33 6.80 -2.64 12.79
C ALA A 33 6.64 -1.93 14.14
N ILE A 34 7.57 -1.04 14.48
CA ILE A 34 7.49 -0.19 15.67
C ILE A 34 7.76 1.27 15.28
N ILE A 35 7.28 2.19 16.11
CA ILE A 35 7.77 3.56 16.14
C ILE A 35 8.82 3.64 17.26
N ALA A 36 10.07 3.97 16.90
CA ALA A 36 11.17 4.08 17.85
C ALA A 36 10.90 5.25 18.83
N ARG A 37 10.68 4.95 20.11
CA ARG A 37 10.37 5.93 21.16
C ARG A 37 10.96 5.48 22.49
N ARG A 38 11.72 6.34 23.17
CA ARG A 38 12.34 5.98 24.44
C ARG A 38 11.29 5.63 25.50
N GLY A 39 11.64 4.70 26.39
CA GLY A 39 10.71 4.18 27.40
C GLY A 39 9.72 3.13 26.91
N LEU A 40 9.53 2.95 25.61
CA LEU A 40 8.71 1.86 25.07
C LEU A 40 9.51 0.56 24.91
N THR A 41 8.78 -0.55 24.99
CA THR A 41 9.30 -1.91 24.85
C THR A 41 8.40 -2.71 23.92
N LEU A 42 9.00 -3.35 22.91
CA LEU A 42 8.35 -4.35 22.09
C LEU A 42 8.45 -5.71 22.80
N CYS A 43 7.30 -6.31 23.12
CA CYS A 43 7.22 -7.68 23.60
C CYS A 43 6.97 -8.62 22.43
N MET A 44 7.76 -9.69 22.34
CA MET A 44 7.72 -10.69 21.27
C MET A 44 7.88 -12.09 21.86
N LYS A 45 7.54 -13.13 21.09
CA LYS A 45 7.57 -14.53 21.56
C LYS A 45 8.93 -14.95 22.14
N TYR A 46 10.01 -14.36 21.62
CA TYR A 46 11.38 -14.65 21.99
C TYR A 46 12.02 -13.54 22.84
N GLY A 47 11.21 -12.84 23.67
CA GLY A 47 11.70 -11.87 24.65
C GLY A 47 11.15 -10.46 24.43
N ALA A 48 11.84 -9.48 24.95
CA ALA A 48 11.49 -8.08 24.92
C ALA A 48 12.66 -7.23 24.42
N LEU A 49 12.34 -6.20 23.64
CA LEU A 49 13.27 -5.23 23.07
C LEU A 49 12.88 -3.82 23.52
N ARG A 50 13.75 -3.18 24.32
CA ARG A 50 13.58 -1.77 24.69
C ARG A 50 14.01 -0.90 23.51
N HIS A 51 13.20 0.08 23.14
CA HIS A 51 13.43 0.91 21.94
C HIS A 51 14.70 1.78 22.07
N GLU A 52 15.13 2.09 23.30
CA GLU A 52 16.37 2.82 23.56
C GLU A 52 17.64 2.11 23.05
N PHE A 53 17.59 0.78 22.85
CA PHE A 53 18.69 0.01 22.27
C PHE A 53 18.68 0.01 20.74
N VAL A 54 17.58 0.47 20.14
CA VAL A 54 17.40 0.64 18.69
C VAL A 54 17.83 2.04 18.27
N ILE A 55 17.44 3.05 19.03
CA ILE A 55 17.74 4.47 18.74
C ILE A 55 19.26 4.70 18.77
N GLY A 56 19.78 5.40 17.76
CA GLY A 56 21.18 5.71 17.56
C GLY A 56 21.99 4.57 16.93
N LYS A 57 21.38 3.41 16.65
CA LYS A 57 22.05 2.33 15.92
C LYS A 57 21.97 2.58 14.41
N PRO A 58 23.00 2.15 13.64
CA PRO A 58 22.89 2.08 12.20
C PRO A 58 21.76 1.15 11.75
N TRP A 59 21.11 1.47 10.65
CA TRP A 59 20.14 0.55 10.02
C TRP A 59 20.80 -0.79 9.64
N GLY A 60 20.07 -1.89 9.78
CA GLY A 60 20.59 -3.25 9.59
C GLY A 60 21.34 -3.81 10.82
N SER A 61 21.49 -3.04 11.90
CA SER A 61 22.21 -3.50 13.09
C SER A 61 21.54 -4.70 13.74
N ARG A 62 22.38 -5.63 14.22
CA ARG A 62 21.99 -6.69 15.14
C ARG A 62 21.85 -6.12 16.55
N ILE A 63 20.67 -6.25 17.15
CA ILE A 63 20.36 -5.72 18.48
C ILE A 63 20.05 -6.87 19.41
N SER A 64 20.73 -6.89 20.56
CA SER A 64 20.45 -7.87 21.62
C SER A 64 19.08 -7.60 22.24
N ALA A 65 18.25 -8.64 22.29
CA ALA A 65 17.02 -8.65 23.06
C ALA A 65 17.24 -9.43 24.37
N THR A 66 16.24 -9.46 25.25
CA THR A 66 16.33 -10.26 26.50
C THR A 66 16.57 -11.75 26.25
N ALA A 67 16.12 -12.29 25.11
CA ALA A 67 16.53 -13.60 24.63
C ALA A 67 16.93 -13.52 23.15
N GLY A 68 18.21 -13.78 22.87
CA GLY A 68 18.74 -13.77 21.51
C GLY A 68 18.97 -12.36 20.94
N TYR A 69 18.73 -12.21 19.63
CA TYR A 69 18.94 -10.96 18.91
C TYR A 69 17.90 -10.77 17.81
N VAL A 70 17.77 -9.53 17.36
CA VAL A 70 16.92 -9.11 16.23
C VAL A 70 17.71 -8.20 15.30
N TYR A 71 17.15 -7.91 14.12
CA TYR A 71 17.68 -6.88 13.22
C TYR A 71 16.71 -5.71 13.12
N ALA A 72 17.24 -4.48 13.17
CA ALA A 72 16.46 -3.26 12.94
C ALA A 72 16.65 -2.79 11.50
N LEU A 73 15.64 -2.99 10.67
CA LEU A 73 15.67 -2.74 9.22
C LEU A 73 14.88 -1.47 8.87
N ARG A 74 15.30 -0.83 7.77
CA ARG A 74 14.52 0.26 7.17
C ARG A 74 13.18 -0.26 6.72
N PRO A 75 12.10 0.53 6.86
CA PRO A 75 10.82 0.17 6.30
C PRO A 75 10.89 0.20 4.76
N THR A 76 10.34 -0.84 4.16
CA THR A 76 10.03 -0.93 2.73
C THR A 76 8.59 -1.40 2.59
N ALA A 77 7.95 -1.20 1.44
CA ALA A 77 6.60 -1.72 1.22
C ALA A 77 6.52 -3.25 1.43
N GLU A 78 7.53 -4.00 0.97
CA GLU A 78 7.60 -5.46 1.13
C GLU A 78 7.69 -5.88 2.61
N LEU A 79 8.57 -5.24 3.39
CA LEU A 79 8.70 -5.54 4.81
C LEU A 79 7.46 -5.10 5.59
N TRP A 80 6.85 -3.98 5.19
CA TRP A 80 5.58 -3.50 5.75
C TRP A 80 4.46 -4.52 5.51
N THR A 81 4.30 -5.02 4.28
CA THR A 81 3.34 -6.10 3.94
C THR A 81 3.45 -7.31 4.86
N ARG A 82 4.67 -7.66 5.30
CA ARG A 82 4.90 -8.77 6.23
C ARG A 82 4.56 -8.44 7.67
N SER A 83 4.74 -7.19 8.09
CA SER A 83 4.64 -6.74 9.49
C SER A 83 3.32 -6.04 9.85
N LEU A 84 2.52 -5.65 8.85
CA LEU A 84 1.35 -4.81 9.08
C LEU A 84 0.27 -5.55 9.89
N PRO A 85 -0.52 -4.82 10.72
CA PRO A 85 -1.67 -5.39 11.39
C PRO A 85 -2.74 -5.81 10.36
N ARG A 86 -2.94 -7.12 10.20
CA ARG A 86 -3.92 -7.64 9.23
C ARG A 86 -5.34 -7.39 9.72
N ARG A 87 -6.09 -6.57 8.96
CA ARG A 87 -7.51 -6.25 9.21
C ARG A 87 -8.42 -6.91 8.17
N THR A 88 -7.85 -7.21 7.00
CA THR A 88 -8.50 -7.83 5.85
C THR A 88 -7.59 -8.88 5.23
N GLN A 89 -8.10 -9.58 4.22
CA GLN A 89 -7.20 -10.19 3.24
C GLN A 89 -6.34 -9.09 2.59
N ILE A 90 -5.09 -9.42 2.30
CA ILE A 90 -4.13 -8.48 1.70
C ILE A 90 -3.51 -9.10 0.46
N LEU A 91 -3.04 -8.22 -0.43
CA LEU A 91 -2.13 -8.58 -1.50
C LEU A 91 -0.70 -8.67 -0.96
N TYR A 92 0.02 -9.70 -1.38
CA TYR A 92 1.42 -9.89 -1.03
C TYR A 92 2.34 -9.37 -2.13
N THR A 93 3.63 -9.32 -1.82
CA THR A 93 4.67 -8.76 -2.68
C THR A 93 4.62 -9.23 -4.14
N PRO A 94 4.39 -10.52 -4.48
CA PRO A 94 4.31 -10.95 -5.88
C PRO A 94 3.20 -10.21 -6.64
N ASP A 95 2.01 -10.12 -6.05
CA ASP A 95 0.83 -9.56 -6.71
C ASP A 95 0.94 -8.05 -6.76
N CYS A 96 1.38 -7.42 -5.67
CA CYS A 96 1.70 -6.00 -5.64
C CYS A 96 2.72 -5.63 -6.74
N SER A 97 3.77 -6.42 -6.92
CA SER A 97 4.80 -6.15 -7.93
C SER A 97 4.24 -6.22 -9.36
N LEU A 98 3.39 -7.21 -9.64
CA LEU A 98 2.74 -7.36 -10.93
C LEU A 98 1.72 -6.25 -11.19
N ILE A 99 0.92 -5.88 -10.18
CA ILE A 99 -0.05 -4.79 -10.26
C ILE A 99 0.65 -3.46 -10.54
N LEU A 100 1.73 -3.14 -9.83
CA LEU A 100 2.51 -1.93 -10.09
C LEU A 100 3.06 -1.89 -11.53
N GLN A 101 3.54 -3.03 -12.03
CA GLN A 101 4.02 -3.14 -13.40
C GLN A 101 2.89 -2.95 -14.43
N LEU A 102 1.72 -3.57 -14.22
CA LEU A 102 0.58 -3.42 -15.13
C LEU A 102 -0.03 -2.02 -15.13
N LEU A 103 0.01 -1.34 -13.98
CA LEU A 103 -0.41 0.05 -13.86
C LEU A 103 0.59 1.05 -14.47
N ASP A 104 1.78 0.61 -14.88
CA ASP A 104 2.92 1.50 -15.23
C ASP A 104 3.18 2.53 -14.10
N ALA A 105 3.12 2.06 -12.85
CA ALA A 105 3.32 2.91 -11.68
C ALA A 105 4.78 3.37 -11.61
N ARG A 106 4.98 4.69 -11.63
CA ARG A 106 6.29 5.34 -11.64
C ARG A 106 6.22 6.71 -10.95
N PRO A 107 7.37 7.33 -10.62
CA PRO A 107 7.37 8.66 -10.04
C PRO A 107 6.56 9.66 -10.87
N GLY A 108 5.63 10.37 -10.25
CA GLY A 108 4.73 11.30 -10.93
C GLY A 108 3.38 10.72 -11.36
N SER A 109 3.21 9.40 -11.35
CA SER A 109 1.91 8.79 -11.69
C SER A 109 0.85 9.14 -10.65
N VAL A 110 -0.37 9.41 -11.12
CA VAL A 110 -1.55 9.56 -10.26
C VAL A 110 -2.34 8.26 -10.31
N ILE A 111 -2.45 7.54 -9.19
CA ILE A 111 -3.11 6.24 -9.13
C ILE A 111 -4.33 6.32 -8.22
N CYS A 112 -5.42 5.74 -8.70
CA CYS A 112 -6.63 5.52 -7.94
C CYS A 112 -6.67 4.05 -7.48
N GLU A 113 -6.91 3.79 -6.22
CA GLU A 113 -7.11 2.44 -5.66
C GLU A 113 -8.49 2.39 -4.99
N SER A 114 -9.19 1.27 -5.11
CA SER A 114 -10.38 1.00 -4.31
C SER A 114 -10.35 -0.41 -3.75
N GLY A 115 -10.65 -0.49 -2.46
CA GLY A 115 -10.24 -1.62 -1.62
C GLY A 115 -8.98 -1.27 -0.85
N THR A 116 -9.00 -0.21 -0.05
CA THR A 116 -7.84 0.20 0.77
C THR A 116 -7.34 -0.95 1.67
N GLY A 117 -8.29 -1.73 2.20
CA GLY A 117 -7.98 -2.92 2.99
C GLY A 117 -7.05 -2.62 4.18
N SER A 118 -5.96 -3.35 4.28
CA SER A 118 -4.94 -3.13 5.32
C SER A 118 -3.74 -2.29 4.83
N GLY A 119 -3.86 -1.62 3.67
CA GLY A 119 -2.84 -0.70 3.15
C GLY A 119 -1.57 -1.35 2.58
N SER A 120 -1.57 -2.66 2.32
CA SER A 120 -0.41 -3.38 1.76
C SER A 120 0.00 -2.82 0.39
N LEU A 121 -0.93 -2.84 -0.57
CA LEU A 121 -0.71 -2.30 -1.91
C LEU A 121 -0.57 -0.77 -1.88
N SER A 122 -1.33 -0.09 -1.02
CA SER A 122 -1.26 1.38 -0.89
C SER A 122 0.15 1.88 -0.55
N HIS A 123 0.88 1.20 0.34
CA HIS A 123 2.29 1.55 0.63
C HIS A 123 3.19 1.32 -0.59
N ALA A 124 2.99 0.23 -1.33
CA ALA A 124 3.75 -0.07 -2.53
C ALA A 124 3.52 0.98 -3.63
N ILE A 125 2.26 1.39 -3.85
CA ILE A 125 1.91 2.45 -4.80
C ILE A 125 2.49 3.79 -4.33
N ALA A 126 2.26 4.19 -3.08
CA ALA A 126 2.76 5.46 -2.55
C ALA A 126 4.27 5.61 -2.71
N MET A 127 5.04 4.56 -2.43
CA MET A 127 6.48 4.56 -2.66
C MET A 127 6.87 4.63 -4.14
N ALA A 128 6.11 3.98 -5.03
CA ALA A 128 6.39 3.97 -6.46
C ALA A 128 6.08 5.30 -7.16
N VAL A 129 5.04 6.02 -6.70
CA VAL A 129 4.58 7.27 -7.33
C VAL A 129 5.28 8.52 -6.78
N ALA A 130 5.85 8.43 -5.57
CA ALA A 130 6.62 9.51 -4.97
C ALA A 130 7.82 9.94 -5.85
N PRO A 131 8.28 11.20 -5.76
CA PRO A 131 7.80 12.25 -4.85
C PRO A 131 6.74 13.18 -5.47
N THR A 132 6.41 13.02 -6.76
CA THR A 132 5.56 13.97 -7.50
C THR A 132 4.22 13.41 -7.94
N GLY A 133 4.01 12.10 -7.76
CA GLY A 133 2.74 11.43 -8.01
C GLY A 133 1.86 11.42 -6.78
N HIS A 134 0.70 10.79 -6.90
CA HIS A 134 -0.28 10.75 -5.81
C HIS A 134 -1.12 9.48 -5.85
N LEU A 135 -1.42 8.91 -4.69
CA LEU A 135 -2.37 7.81 -4.51
C LEU A 135 -3.68 8.34 -3.92
N TYR A 136 -4.79 8.08 -4.59
CA TYR A 136 -6.14 8.23 -4.03
C TYR A 136 -6.70 6.85 -3.73
N THR A 137 -6.71 6.45 -2.45
CA THR A 137 -7.23 5.15 -2.01
C THR A 137 -8.63 5.30 -1.43
N HIS A 138 -9.55 4.41 -1.82
CA HIS A 138 -10.95 4.47 -1.43
C HIS A 138 -11.33 3.22 -0.62
N ASP A 139 -12.16 3.40 0.39
CA ASP A 139 -12.83 2.32 1.11
C ASP A 139 -14.21 2.79 1.58
N ILE A 140 -15.15 1.86 1.70
CA ILE A 140 -16.50 2.16 2.21
C ILE A 140 -16.51 2.27 3.74
N GLU A 141 -15.52 1.66 4.41
CA GLU A 141 -15.44 1.60 5.85
C GLU A 141 -14.64 2.79 6.41
N GLU A 142 -15.34 3.69 7.09
CA GLU A 142 -14.75 4.91 7.66
C GLU A 142 -13.63 4.59 8.67
N SER A 143 -13.85 3.58 9.51
CA SER A 143 -12.86 3.20 10.53
C SER A 143 -11.54 2.75 9.90
N ARG A 144 -11.59 2.00 8.80
CA ARG A 144 -10.42 1.53 8.06
C ARG A 144 -9.70 2.69 7.36
N THR A 145 -10.46 3.58 6.74
CA THR A 145 -9.92 4.75 6.06
C THR A 145 -9.17 5.66 7.03
N LYS A 146 -9.75 5.95 8.21
CA LYS A 146 -9.08 6.75 9.26
C LYS A 146 -7.80 6.08 9.78
N ASN A 147 -7.82 4.76 9.91
CA ASN A 147 -6.65 4.01 10.37
C ASN A 147 -5.51 4.09 9.34
N VAL A 148 -5.78 3.84 8.06
CA VAL A 148 -4.72 3.91 7.04
C VAL A 148 -4.21 5.35 6.87
N GLU A 149 -5.08 6.35 6.99
CA GLU A 149 -4.68 7.75 6.91
C GLU A 149 -3.73 8.13 8.05
N GLN A 150 -3.99 7.61 9.26
CA GLN A 150 -3.08 7.77 10.39
C GLN A 150 -1.75 7.04 10.14
N GLU A 151 -1.78 5.82 9.61
CA GLU A 151 -0.56 5.07 9.24
C GLU A 151 0.24 5.84 8.16
N PHE A 152 -0.40 6.39 7.13
CA PHE A 152 0.28 7.24 6.13
C PHE A 152 0.92 8.46 6.76
N ARG A 153 0.29 9.10 7.76
CA ARG A 153 0.89 10.22 8.48
C ARG A 153 2.10 9.79 9.30
N GLU A 154 1.99 8.69 10.03
CA GLU A 154 3.08 8.15 10.86
C GLU A 154 4.26 7.65 10.02
N HIS A 155 3.99 7.16 8.82
CA HIS A 155 4.98 6.71 7.84
C HIS A 155 5.44 7.83 6.89
N GLY A 156 4.83 9.02 7.05
CA GLY A 156 4.86 10.20 6.19
C GLY A 156 4.77 9.93 4.68
N LEU A 157 3.84 9.05 4.33
CA LEU A 157 3.30 8.92 3.00
C LEU A 157 2.16 9.93 2.74
N ALA A 158 1.77 10.73 3.74
CA ALA A 158 0.61 11.64 3.67
C ALA A 158 0.69 12.65 2.51
N ASP A 159 1.88 13.15 2.15
CA ASP A 159 2.01 14.13 1.06
C ASP A 159 1.72 13.54 -0.33
N VAL A 160 1.83 12.21 -0.47
CA VAL A 160 1.62 11.48 -1.73
C VAL A 160 0.40 10.54 -1.67
N THR A 161 -0.42 10.64 -0.61
CA THR A 161 -1.59 9.78 -0.41
C THR A 161 -2.82 10.57 0.03
N THR A 162 -3.99 10.07 -0.31
CA THR A 162 -5.26 10.57 0.21
C THR A 162 -6.21 9.38 0.36
N ALA A 163 -6.69 9.15 1.58
CA ALA A 163 -7.64 8.10 1.91
C ALA A 163 -9.06 8.69 1.90
N VAL A 164 -9.99 8.05 1.19
CA VAL A 164 -11.33 8.58 0.93
C VAL A 164 -12.38 7.55 1.34
N VAL A 165 -13.33 7.98 2.19
CA VAL A 165 -14.50 7.16 2.55
C VAL A 165 -15.53 7.29 1.45
N GLN A 166 -15.61 6.34 0.53
CA GLN A 166 -16.48 6.42 -0.65
C GLN A 166 -16.73 5.05 -1.27
N ASN A 167 -17.94 4.83 -1.79
CA ASN A 167 -18.25 3.63 -2.57
C ASN A 167 -18.04 3.89 -4.06
N VAL A 168 -16.95 3.37 -4.61
CA VAL A 168 -16.61 3.60 -6.03
C VAL A 168 -17.57 2.95 -7.02
N CYS A 169 -18.36 1.96 -6.59
CA CYS A 169 -19.34 1.29 -7.43
C CYS A 169 -20.61 2.14 -7.63
N THR A 170 -20.88 3.10 -6.74
CA THR A 170 -22.07 3.96 -6.81
C THR A 170 -21.73 5.43 -7.01
N ASP A 171 -20.73 5.92 -6.27
CA ASP A 171 -20.39 7.33 -6.18
C ASP A 171 -19.21 7.70 -7.11
N GLY A 172 -18.51 6.68 -7.61
CA GLY A 172 -17.31 6.81 -8.42
C GLY A 172 -16.06 7.16 -7.61
N PHE A 173 -15.07 7.75 -8.27
CA PHE A 173 -13.78 8.09 -7.65
C PHE A 173 -13.72 9.57 -7.23
N PHE A 174 -12.90 9.87 -6.23
CA PHE A 174 -12.68 11.22 -5.72
C PHE A 174 -12.18 12.21 -6.79
N VAL A 175 -11.39 11.72 -7.75
CA VAL A 175 -10.85 12.51 -8.84
C VAL A 175 -11.52 12.20 -10.17
N THR A 176 -11.58 13.19 -11.05
CA THR A 176 -12.10 13.07 -12.41
C THR A 176 -11.02 13.48 -13.40
N ASN A 177 -10.81 12.68 -14.46
CA ASN A 177 -9.89 12.98 -15.56
C ASN A 177 -8.45 13.30 -15.12
N ALA A 178 -7.95 12.60 -14.10
CA ALA A 178 -6.67 12.89 -13.44
C ALA A 178 -5.78 11.66 -13.23
N CYS A 179 -6.35 10.46 -13.09
CA CYS A 179 -5.60 9.23 -12.81
C CYS A 179 -4.94 8.67 -14.09
N ASP A 180 -3.72 8.18 -13.94
CA ASP A 180 -2.96 7.42 -14.96
C ASP A 180 -3.17 5.90 -14.80
N GLY A 181 -3.66 5.48 -13.63
CA GLY A 181 -4.00 4.09 -13.37
C GLY A 181 -5.11 3.96 -12.32
N VAL A 182 -5.92 2.91 -12.44
CA VAL A 182 -6.96 2.52 -11.47
C VAL A 182 -6.75 1.06 -11.08
N PHE A 183 -6.74 0.79 -9.78
CA PHE A 183 -6.76 -0.55 -9.22
C PHE A 183 -8.07 -0.82 -8.48
N LEU A 184 -8.65 -2.02 -8.68
CA LEU A 184 -9.89 -2.46 -8.05
C LEU A 184 -9.68 -3.79 -7.31
N ASP A 185 -9.87 -3.79 -5.99
CA ASP A 185 -10.05 -4.97 -5.14
C ASP A 185 -11.36 -4.80 -4.35
N VAL A 186 -12.46 -4.99 -5.07
CA VAL A 186 -13.83 -4.83 -4.55
C VAL A 186 -14.69 -6.03 -4.96
N PRO A 187 -15.81 -6.32 -4.27
CA PRO A 187 -16.63 -7.50 -4.58
C PRO A 187 -17.27 -7.51 -5.98
N ALA A 188 -17.63 -6.32 -6.49
CA ALA A 188 -18.28 -6.14 -7.78
C ALA A 188 -17.52 -5.11 -8.64
N PRO A 189 -16.31 -5.44 -9.13
CA PRO A 189 -15.46 -4.49 -9.82
C PRO A 189 -16.12 -3.93 -11.09
N TRP A 190 -16.90 -4.73 -11.81
CA TRP A 190 -17.67 -4.31 -12.99
C TRP A 190 -18.59 -3.10 -12.75
N GLU A 191 -19.07 -2.89 -11.52
CA GLU A 191 -19.86 -1.69 -11.18
C GLU A 191 -19.00 -0.44 -11.08
N ALA A 192 -17.74 -0.56 -10.68
CA ALA A 192 -16.78 0.53 -10.58
C ALA A 192 -16.12 0.89 -11.93
N ILE A 193 -16.08 -0.04 -12.90
CA ILE A 193 -15.43 0.16 -14.21
C ILE A 193 -15.94 1.41 -14.96
N PRO A 194 -17.25 1.68 -15.06
CA PRO A 194 -17.75 2.91 -15.67
C PRO A 194 -17.23 4.18 -14.99
N HIS A 195 -17.09 4.16 -13.66
CA HIS A 195 -16.57 5.28 -12.89
C HIS A 195 -15.05 5.44 -13.04
N ALA A 196 -14.32 4.33 -13.15
CA ALA A 196 -12.88 4.33 -13.42
C ALA A 196 -12.56 5.04 -14.74
N ALA A 197 -13.38 4.84 -15.77
CA ALA A 197 -13.23 5.55 -17.05
C ALA A 197 -13.40 7.08 -16.91
N GLY A 198 -14.19 7.54 -15.94
CA GLY A 198 -14.33 8.96 -15.61
C GLY A 198 -13.12 9.52 -14.83
N ALA A 199 -12.49 8.69 -14.00
CA ALA A 199 -11.32 9.07 -13.20
C ALA A 199 -10.04 9.19 -14.04
N ILE A 200 -9.89 8.34 -15.06
CA ILE A 200 -8.70 8.29 -15.90
C ILE A 200 -8.57 9.52 -16.79
N SER A 201 -7.33 10.02 -16.91
CA SER A 201 -6.97 11.12 -17.80
C SER A 201 -7.29 10.79 -19.27
N ARG A 202 -8.13 11.59 -19.90
CA ARG A 202 -8.45 11.51 -21.33
C ARG A 202 -7.30 11.96 -22.22
N THR A 203 -6.40 12.79 -21.70
CA THR A 203 -5.26 13.33 -22.47
C THR A 203 -4.08 12.38 -22.45
N ARG A 204 -3.77 11.80 -21.29
CA ARG A 204 -2.65 10.86 -21.12
C ARG A 204 -3.05 9.42 -21.35
N GLY A 205 -4.35 9.11 -21.24
CA GLY A 205 -4.83 7.75 -21.11
C GLY A 205 -4.55 7.20 -19.71
N GLY A 206 -4.81 5.90 -19.52
CA GLY A 206 -4.46 5.23 -18.29
C GLY A 206 -4.69 3.72 -18.35
N ARG A 207 -4.35 3.05 -17.26
CA ARG A 207 -4.46 1.60 -17.07
C ARG A 207 -5.57 1.28 -16.06
N LEU A 208 -6.20 0.13 -16.21
CA LEU A 208 -7.11 -0.43 -15.20
C LEU A 208 -6.64 -1.85 -14.89
N VAL A 209 -6.52 -2.15 -13.60
CA VAL A 209 -6.23 -3.50 -13.11
C VAL A 209 -7.31 -3.86 -12.10
N SER A 210 -7.99 -4.97 -12.32
CA SER A 210 -8.96 -5.54 -11.38
C SER A 210 -8.39 -6.83 -10.79
N PHE A 211 -8.56 -7.01 -9.49
CA PHE A 211 -8.22 -8.22 -8.77
C PHE A 211 -9.51 -8.92 -8.36
N SER A 212 -9.70 -10.17 -8.81
CA SER A 212 -10.89 -10.96 -8.52
C SER A 212 -10.51 -12.41 -8.19
N PRO A 213 -11.01 -12.96 -7.07
CA PRO A 213 -10.74 -14.35 -6.71
C PRO A 213 -11.51 -15.38 -7.57
N CYS A 214 -12.67 -14.99 -8.14
CA CYS A 214 -13.54 -15.90 -8.89
C CYS A 214 -13.53 -15.60 -10.40
N ILE A 215 -13.62 -16.65 -11.22
CA ILE A 215 -13.59 -16.52 -12.69
C ILE A 215 -14.87 -15.88 -13.24
N GLU A 216 -15.98 -16.01 -12.53
CA GLU A 216 -17.26 -15.38 -12.86
C GLU A 216 -17.14 -13.86 -12.74
N GLN A 217 -16.44 -13.35 -11.73
CA GLN A 217 -16.17 -11.92 -11.58
C GLN A 217 -15.30 -11.40 -12.73
N VAL A 218 -14.29 -12.17 -13.13
CA VAL A 218 -13.44 -11.88 -14.29
C VAL A 218 -14.25 -11.84 -15.58
N HIS A 219 -15.24 -12.73 -15.73
CA HIS A 219 -16.15 -12.72 -16.87
C HIS A 219 -16.98 -11.43 -16.92
N ASP A 220 -17.56 -11.02 -15.79
CA ASP A 220 -18.38 -9.80 -15.71
C ASP A 220 -17.55 -8.52 -15.95
N ASP A 221 -16.31 -8.48 -15.44
CA ASP A 221 -15.36 -7.40 -15.71
C ASP A 221 -15.03 -7.30 -17.20
N ALA A 222 -14.67 -8.43 -17.82
CA ALA A 222 -14.32 -8.49 -19.25
C ALA A 222 -15.52 -8.13 -20.14
N TYR A 223 -16.71 -8.60 -19.78
CA TYR A 223 -17.95 -8.26 -20.47
C TYR A 223 -18.22 -6.76 -20.40
N THR A 224 -18.11 -6.17 -19.20
CA THR A 224 -18.33 -4.75 -18.98
C THR A 224 -17.34 -3.89 -19.75
N LEU A 225 -16.06 -4.27 -19.77
CA LEU A 225 -15.03 -3.56 -20.53
C LEU A 225 -15.25 -3.63 -22.04
N SER A 226 -15.69 -4.78 -22.56
CA SER A 226 -15.91 -5.00 -23.99
C SER A 226 -17.11 -4.22 -24.54
N PHE A 227 -18.18 -4.08 -23.75
CA PHE A 227 -19.44 -3.54 -24.24
C PHE A 227 -19.72 -2.09 -23.84
N ARG A 228 -19.16 -1.59 -22.72
CA ARG A 228 -19.58 -0.32 -22.12
C ARG A 228 -18.57 0.81 -22.19
N SER A 229 -17.38 0.60 -22.73
CA SER A 229 -16.41 1.69 -22.83
C SER A 229 -15.50 1.58 -24.07
N PRO A 230 -15.82 2.30 -25.16
CA PRO A 230 -14.97 2.36 -26.36
C PRO A 230 -13.63 3.09 -26.12
N LEU A 231 -13.35 3.52 -24.89
CA LEU A 231 -12.14 4.24 -24.49
C LEU A 231 -10.97 3.31 -24.16
N TRP A 232 -11.20 2.02 -23.90
CA TRP A 232 -10.14 1.09 -23.52
C TRP A 232 -9.51 0.45 -24.76
N LYS A 233 -8.21 0.68 -24.95
CA LYS A 233 -7.43 0.11 -26.07
C LYS A 233 -6.67 -1.17 -25.71
N CYS A 234 -6.52 -1.46 -24.42
CA CYS A 234 -5.82 -2.64 -23.90
C CYS A 234 -6.39 -2.93 -22.51
N VAL A 235 -6.90 -4.15 -22.32
CA VAL A 235 -7.48 -4.64 -21.08
C VAL A 235 -6.70 -5.89 -20.69
N ASP A 236 -5.96 -5.80 -19.59
CA ASP A 236 -5.29 -6.95 -18.98
C ASP A 236 -6.04 -7.29 -17.69
N VAL A 237 -6.78 -8.40 -17.70
CA VAL A 237 -7.43 -8.91 -16.48
C VAL A 237 -6.48 -9.92 -15.84
N ILE A 238 -5.98 -9.59 -14.64
CA ILE A 238 -5.26 -10.57 -13.82
C ILE A 238 -6.29 -11.31 -12.97
N SER A 239 -6.63 -12.54 -13.37
CA SER A 239 -7.24 -13.50 -12.46
C SER A 239 -6.12 -14.24 -11.72
N GLN A 240 -6.03 -14.11 -10.41
CA GLN A 240 -5.15 -14.97 -9.63
C GLN A 240 -5.97 -15.96 -8.82
N PHE A 241 -5.90 -17.22 -9.21
CA PHE A 241 -6.36 -18.33 -8.38
C PHE A 241 -5.34 -18.55 -7.28
N VAL A 242 -5.63 -18.11 -6.05
CA VAL A 242 -4.92 -18.64 -4.88
C VAL A 242 -5.50 -20.02 -4.61
N LEU A 243 -4.90 -21.06 -5.21
CA LEU A 243 -5.09 -22.43 -4.76
C LEU A 243 -4.43 -22.56 -3.37
N ILE A 244 -5.23 -22.41 -2.32
CA ILE A 244 -4.82 -22.84 -0.98
C ILE A 244 -4.91 -24.38 -0.97
N PRO A 245 -3.84 -25.11 -0.66
CA PRO A 245 -3.87 -26.57 -0.55
C PRO A 245 -4.80 -27.07 0.56
#